data_AF-A0A934DTY6-F1
#
_entry.id   AF-A0A934DTY6-F1
#
_cell.length_a   1.000
_cell.length_b   1.000
_cell.length_c   1.000
_cell.angle_alpha   90.00
_cell.angle_beta   90.00
_cell.angle_gamma   90.00
#
_symmetry.space_group_name_H-M   'P 1'
#
loop_
_entity.id
_entity.type
_entity.pdbx_description
1 polymer ?
#
loop_
_entity_poly.entity_id
_entity_poly.type
_entity_poly.pdbx_seq_one_letter_code
_entity_poly.pdbx_strand_id
1 'polypeptide(L)'
;MRFTKLAFLAAAAVVGSLGAGCGARSGLYELAKDAGQDVPPVVPPECEHDLDCEGFEDKCNPVTCNIGIGKCEVLAPIKCDDKDPCTEDACDSTKGTCSFKPMAVDNDKDGHKGPVPGHAPGDLGSCGDDCDDTNAAAFPGNKEICDGVDNDCNKVVDDGATFVPANQTDVQVDGDDAPAGPAGLAYSNSTKTGYMAGYWGTLAGKTHSFAQALSVTGEKIGPAIQVTLVNADASGGALVWTGDRYGIAWNDRRNGDYEIYFNQIGPDGTKLYPDLRITAADGFSLYPQVAFNGLYFLIVWEDDREGAFGVYAQRVDLAGNLVGDNLRLTKIYGNFEAPVIAVGTHGVAVAWNQTTFNDEHKIQFQLFTPELEPAGQVLDLTKTLSGTFPYLVWNKQSYVTAWFEPDESPYGVYGSVIDESGAVTTAAKKITQSPKRSRYPSLLPLGDRVMMMYSDNRDNNKGYELYARMYDAALEPLSPETRITHAEGDSVYPIPSFGPAGDMGVLFRDDRQGGHHVYFTRLQCVTPGQ
;
A
#
# COMPACT_ATOMS: atom_id res chain seq x y z
N MET A 1 -1.87 30.07 30.48
CA MET A 1 -2.50 30.89 31.54
C MET A 1 -1.45 31.30 32.59
N ARG A 2 -0.94 32.54 32.51
CA ARG A 2 -0.78 33.51 33.62
C ARG A 2 -0.30 34.84 33.00
N PHE A 3 -0.98 35.90 33.41
CA PHE A 3 -1.01 37.26 32.89
C PHE A 3 0.23 38.09 33.27
N THR A 4 0.61 39.10 32.47
CA THR A 4 0.42 40.54 32.82
C THR A 4 0.77 41.50 31.68
N LYS A 5 -0.15 42.46 31.47
CA LYS A 5 -0.03 43.71 30.72
C LYS A 5 0.87 44.71 31.47
N LEU A 6 1.55 45.60 30.75
CA LEU A 6 1.88 46.93 31.26
C LEU A 6 1.61 48.00 30.19
N ALA A 7 1.25 49.18 30.67
CA ALA A 7 0.54 50.23 29.98
C ALA A 7 1.17 51.60 30.28
N PHE A 8 1.11 52.49 29.27
CA PHE A 8 0.88 53.94 29.32
C PHE A 8 1.97 54.99 29.66
N LEU A 9 1.74 56.14 28.98
CA LEU A 9 2.15 57.55 29.16
C LEU A 9 3.32 58.04 28.29
N ALA A 10 3.14 58.89 27.26
CA ALA A 10 2.45 60.20 27.11
C ALA A 10 3.21 61.39 27.74
N ALA A 11 3.67 62.32 26.89
CA ALA A 11 3.83 63.74 27.25
C ALA A 11 3.79 64.61 25.97
N ALA A 12 2.96 65.65 26.04
CA ALA A 12 2.72 66.67 25.04
C ALA A 12 3.60 67.91 25.25
N ALA A 13 3.76 68.74 24.22
CA ALA A 13 3.96 70.19 24.37
C ALA A 13 3.50 70.95 23.11
N VAL A 14 2.69 71.99 23.37
CA VAL A 14 2.14 73.03 22.47
C VAL A 14 3.11 74.24 22.55
N VAL A 15 3.40 75.07 21.54
CA VAL A 15 2.72 76.30 21.03
C VAL A 15 3.73 76.91 20.03
N GLY A 16 3.40 77.31 18.80
CA GLY A 16 2.96 78.67 18.49
C GLY A 16 3.32 79.15 17.08
N SER A 17 2.42 79.98 16.55
CA SER A 17 2.23 80.60 15.23
C SER A 17 3.35 81.44 14.58
N LEU A 18 3.34 81.47 13.23
CA LEU A 18 3.35 82.60 12.24
C LEU A 18 3.68 81.95 10.87
N GLY A 19 3.08 82.19 9.70
CA GLY A 19 2.34 83.30 9.13
C GLY A 19 2.94 83.60 7.74
N ALA A 20 2.08 83.72 6.71
CA ALA A 20 2.32 83.93 5.26
C ALA A 20 2.37 82.65 4.43
N GLY A 21 1.62 82.46 3.33
CA GLY A 21 0.81 83.38 2.55
C GLY A 21 1.03 83.06 1.08
N CYS A 22 -0.01 82.59 0.38
CA CYS A 22 -0.17 82.79 -1.07
C CYS A 22 -1.62 82.48 -1.43
N GLY A 23 -2.29 83.47 -2.01
CA GLY A 23 -3.69 83.39 -2.39
C GLY A 23 -3.91 82.73 -3.74
N ALA A 24 -5.09 82.16 -3.90
CA ALA A 24 -5.77 82.08 -5.18
C ALA A 24 -7.27 82.25 -4.95
N ARG A 25 -7.88 82.94 -5.91
CA ARG A 25 -9.20 83.56 -5.86
C ARG A 25 -10.31 82.55 -6.07
N SER A 26 -11.41 82.69 -5.34
CA SER A 26 -12.78 82.46 -5.86
C SER A 26 -13.85 82.99 -4.89
N GLY A 27 -13.76 84.29 -4.59
CA GLY A 27 -14.96 85.03 -4.20
C GLY A 27 -15.83 85.23 -5.45
N LEU A 28 -16.79 84.34 -5.68
CA LEU A 28 -17.89 84.54 -6.64
C LEU A 28 -19.12 83.64 -6.35
N TYR A 29 -19.30 83.14 -5.12
CA TYR A 29 -20.49 82.33 -4.75
C TYR A 29 -21.33 82.90 -3.58
N GLU A 30 -21.09 84.15 -3.15
CA GLU A 30 -21.94 84.83 -2.15
C GLU A 30 -22.75 86.02 -2.70
N LEU A 31 -22.87 86.16 -4.04
CA LEU A 31 -23.76 87.16 -4.66
C LEU A 31 -24.92 86.57 -5.47
N ALA A 32 -25.14 85.25 -5.41
CA ALA A 32 -26.23 84.57 -6.13
C ALA A 32 -27.27 83.93 -5.19
N LYS A 33 -27.54 84.55 -4.03
CA LYS A 33 -28.66 84.17 -3.14
C LYS A 33 -29.85 85.14 -3.14
N ASP A 34 -29.91 86.04 -4.13
CA ASP A 34 -31.08 86.91 -4.37
C ASP A 34 -31.85 86.56 -5.66
N ALA A 35 -31.55 85.44 -6.31
CA ALA A 35 -32.35 84.92 -7.42
C ALA A 35 -32.55 83.42 -7.23
N GLY A 36 -33.77 82.99 -6.90
CA GLY A 36 -34.13 81.58 -6.69
C GLY A 36 -33.98 80.73 -7.96
N GLN A 37 -32.75 80.42 -8.34
CA GLN A 37 -32.41 79.42 -9.35
C GLN A 37 -31.66 78.27 -8.66
N ASP A 38 -32.30 77.10 -8.65
CA ASP A 38 -31.65 75.83 -8.38
C ASP A 38 -30.55 75.61 -9.44
N VAL A 39 -29.30 75.89 -9.08
CA VAL A 39 -28.13 75.45 -9.85
C VAL A 39 -27.88 73.99 -9.45
N PRO A 40 -27.94 73.02 -10.38
CA PRO A 40 -27.62 71.64 -10.06
C PRO A 40 -26.19 71.57 -9.52
N PRO A 41 -25.90 70.71 -8.52
CA PRO A 41 -24.55 70.55 -8.03
C PRO A 41 -23.64 70.14 -9.19
N VAL A 42 -22.55 70.90 -9.38
CA VAL A 42 -21.48 70.51 -10.30
C VAL A 42 -20.85 69.26 -9.69
N VAL A 43 -21.17 68.10 -10.26
CA VAL A 43 -20.57 66.82 -9.86
C VAL A 43 -19.09 66.91 -10.23
N PRO A 44 -18.15 66.74 -9.28
CA PRO A 44 -16.73 66.70 -9.59
C PRO A 44 -16.43 65.63 -10.65
N PRO A 45 -15.47 65.85 -11.55
CA PRO A 45 -15.01 64.80 -12.46
C PRO A 45 -14.51 63.60 -11.63
N GLU A 46 -14.73 62.41 -12.17
CA GLU A 46 -14.35 61.15 -11.54
C GLU A 46 -12.82 60.99 -11.48
N CYS A 47 -12.09 61.58 -12.43
CA CYS A 47 -10.63 61.56 -12.51
C CYS A 47 -10.08 62.80 -13.24
N GLU A 48 -8.82 63.16 -12.98
CA GLU A 48 -8.04 64.11 -13.78
C GLU A 48 -6.78 63.47 -14.39
N HIS A 49 -6.29 62.39 -13.76
CA HIS A 49 -5.18 61.55 -14.20
C HIS A 49 -5.57 60.07 -14.09
N ASP A 50 -4.87 59.19 -14.82
CA ASP A 50 -5.13 57.75 -14.76
C ASP A 50 -5.03 57.17 -13.35
N LEU A 51 -4.13 57.71 -12.51
CA LEU A 51 -3.92 57.27 -11.12
C LEU A 51 -5.03 57.70 -10.16
N ASP A 52 -5.95 58.57 -10.60
CA ASP A 52 -7.18 58.88 -9.86
C ASP A 52 -8.25 57.80 -10.06
N CYS A 53 -8.10 56.93 -11.07
CA CYS A 53 -9.03 55.86 -11.36
C CYS A 53 -8.83 54.65 -10.45
N GLU A 54 -9.93 54.19 -9.84
CA GLU A 54 -9.94 52.96 -9.06
C GLU A 54 -9.51 51.77 -9.94
N GLY A 55 -8.53 51.00 -9.46
CA GLY A 55 -7.95 49.87 -10.21
C GLY A 55 -6.74 50.20 -11.09
N PHE A 56 -6.26 51.45 -11.13
CA PHE A 56 -5.07 51.85 -11.92
C PHE A 56 -3.79 51.03 -11.64
N GLU A 57 -3.66 50.51 -10.41
CA GLU A 57 -2.54 49.67 -9.99
C GLU A 57 -2.56 48.28 -10.63
N ASP A 58 -3.73 47.80 -11.10
CA ASP A 58 -3.86 46.52 -11.80
C ASP A 58 -3.61 46.71 -13.31
N LYS A 59 -2.37 46.45 -13.73
CA LYS A 59 -1.93 46.51 -15.12
C LYS A 59 -2.54 45.41 -16.00
N CYS A 60 -3.17 44.39 -15.43
CA CYS A 60 -3.85 43.33 -16.18
C CYS A 60 -5.28 43.73 -16.58
N ASN A 61 -5.90 44.62 -15.80
CA ASN A 61 -7.19 45.23 -16.09
C ASN A 61 -7.03 46.76 -16.19
N PRO A 62 -6.31 47.26 -17.21
CA PRO A 62 -5.90 48.66 -17.24
C PRO A 62 -7.09 49.61 -17.34
N VAL A 63 -7.02 50.71 -16.60
CA VAL A 63 -7.99 51.82 -16.65
C VAL A 63 -7.27 53.11 -17.02
N THR A 64 -7.94 54.01 -17.72
CA THR A 64 -7.41 55.32 -18.11
C THR A 64 -8.45 56.42 -17.88
N CYS A 65 -8.00 57.63 -17.57
CA CYS A 65 -8.85 58.78 -17.41
C CYS A 65 -9.10 59.45 -18.77
N ASN A 66 -10.35 59.48 -19.23
CA ASN A 66 -10.73 60.31 -20.36
C ASN A 66 -10.89 61.76 -19.92
N ILE A 67 -9.80 62.52 -20.03
CA ILE A 67 -9.71 63.94 -19.63
C ILE A 67 -10.78 64.81 -20.33
N GLY A 68 -11.24 64.41 -21.52
CA GLY A 68 -12.26 65.15 -22.27
C GLY A 68 -13.64 65.14 -21.63
N ILE A 69 -13.94 64.14 -20.81
CA ILE A 69 -15.24 63.97 -20.14
C ILE A 69 -15.12 63.75 -18.62
N GLY A 70 -13.90 63.67 -18.08
CA GLY A 70 -13.62 63.50 -16.66
C GLY A 70 -14.11 62.18 -16.09
N LYS A 71 -14.01 61.08 -16.86
CA LYS A 71 -14.46 59.73 -16.48
C LYS A 71 -13.39 58.69 -16.69
N CYS A 72 -13.38 57.68 -15.82
CA CYS A 72 -12.52 56.51 -15.97
C CYS A 72 -13.08 55.55 -17.01
N GLU A 73 -12.23 55.13 -17.94
CA GLU A 73 -12.54 54.15 -18.99
C GLU A 73 -11.73 52.87 -18.76
N VAL A 74 -12.42 51.73 -18.77
CA VAL A 74 -11.79 50.41 -18.68
C VAL A 74 -11.27 50.02 -20.05
N LEU A 75 -9.99 49.72 -20.15
CA LEU A 75 -9.35 49.21 -21.36
C LEU A 75 -9.52 47.69 -21.45
N ALA A 76 -9.21 47.13 -22.62
CA ALA A 76 -9.26 45.69 -22.81
C ALA A 76 -8.28 44.99 -21.86
N PRO A 77 -8.75 44.00 -21.07
CA PRO A 77 -7.89 43.27 -20.16
C PRO A 77 -6.85 42.45 -20.92
N ILE A 78 -5.66 42.31 -20.32
CA ILE A 78 -4.59 41.48 -20.86
C ILE A 78 -4.99 40.02 -20.67
N LYS A 79 -5.22 39.32 -21.78
CA LYS A 79 -5.46 37.88 -21.78
C LYS A 79 -4.14 37.16 -22.01
N CYS A 80 -3.65 36.54 -20.95
CA CYS A 80 -2.55 35.59 -21.03
C CYS A 80 -3.17 34.22 -21.28
N ASP A 81 -3.08 33.78 -22.52
CA ASP A 81 -3.47 32.45 -22.98
C ASP A 81 -2.49 32.08 -24.10
N ASP A 82 -1.51 31.24 -23.81
CA ASP A 82 -0.56 30.73 -24.82
C ASP A 82 -1.11 29.51 -25.59
N LYS A 83 -2.34 29.09 -25.25
CA LYS A 83 -3.04 27.90 -25.76
C LYS A 83 -2.36 26.59 -25.39
N ASP A 84 -1.42 26.60 -24.46
CA ASP A 84 -0.90 25.41 -23.82
C ASP A 84 -1.75 25.11 -22.57
N PRO A 85 -2.59 24.05 -22.59
CA PRO A 85 -3.37 23.69 -21.41
C PRO A 85 -2.48 23.20 -20.24
N CYS A 86 -1.18 23.02 -20.46
CA CYS A 86 -0.22 22.53 -19.47
C CYS A 86 0.63 23.63 -18.83
N THR A 87 0.28 24.89 -19.07
CA THR A 87 0.80 26.05 -18.35
C THR A 87 -0.27 26.69 -17.47
N GLU A 88 0.16 27.12 -16.30
CA GLU A 88 -0.60 28.05 -15.48
C GLU A 88 -0.32 29.46 -16.01
N ASP A 89 -1.33 30.00 -16.69
CA ASP A 89 -1.28 31.29 -17.36
C ASP A 89 -1.73 32.39 -16.42
N ALA A 90 -0.83 33.32 -16.13
CA ALA A 90 -1.11 34.43 -15.23
C ALA A 90 -0.61 35.75 -15.81
N CYS A 91 -1.34 36.82 -15.51
CA CYS A 91 -0.89 38.18 -15.75
C CYS A 91 -0.35 38.79 -14.44
N ASP A 92 0.86 39.35 -14.48
CA ASP A 92 1.44 40.10 -13.35
C ASP A 92 0.75 41.47 -13.24
N SER A 93 -0.11 41.63 -12.23
CA SER A 93 -0.89 42.87 -12.00
C SER A 93 -0.03 44.12 -11.82
N THR A 94 1.25 44.00 -11.45
CA THR A 94 2.13 45.16 -11.28
C THR A 94 2.86 45.56 -12.56
N LYS A 95 3.04 44.61 -13.49
CA LYS A 95 3.83 44.82 -14.72
C LYS A 95 3.00 44.79 -16.00
N GLY A 96 1.81 44.17 -15.96
CA GLY A 96 0.99 43.90 -17.15
C GLY A 96 1.64 42.90 -18.11
N THR A 97 2.53 42.04 -17.60
CA THR A 97 3.23 41.04 -18.40
C THR A 97 2.69 39.64 -18.13
N CYS A 98 2.60 38.82 -19.16
CA CYS A 98 2.19 37.42 -19.02
C CYS A 98 3.33 36.54 -18.48
N SER A 99 2.97 35.57 -17.66
CA SER A 99 3.81 34.46 -17.19
C SER A 99 3.10 33.15 -17.46
N PHE A 100 3.84 32.16 -17.97
CA PHE A 100 3.36 30.83 -18.31
C PHE A 100 4.21 29.83 -17.53
N LYS A 101 3.65 29.22 -16.49
CA LYS A 101 4.39 28.32 -15.61
C LYS A 101 4.00 26.87 -15.90
N PRO A 102 4.93 25.96 -16.21
CA PRO A 102 4.60 24.55 -16.41
C PRO A 102 3.89 23.96 -15.20
N MET A 103 2.79 23.24 -15.43
CA MET A 103 2.02 22.58 -14.37
C MET A 103 2.66 21.25 -13.95
N ALA A 104 3.34 20.58 -14.87
CA ALA A 104 4.10 19.37 -14.64
C ALA A 104 5.61 19.66 -14.65
N VAL A 105 6.35 18.91 -13.83
CA VAL A 105 7.80 19.04 -13.64
C VAL A 105 8.45 17.71 -13.98
N ASP A 106 9.68 17.79 -14.46
CA ASP A 106 10.59 16.66 -14.69
C ASP A 106 11.58 16.66 -13.52
N ASN A 107 11.34 15.81 -12.52
CA ASN A 107 12.09 15.81 -11.26
C ASN A 107 13.39 15.00 -11.33
N ASP A 108 13.43 13.93 -12.12
CA ASP A 108 14.61 13.05 -12.27
C ASP A 108 15.48 13.38 -13.50
N LYS A 109 14.97 14.22 -14.40
CA LYS A 109 15.65 14.77 -15.58
C LYS A 109 15.89 13.78 -16.69
N ASP A 110 15.00 12.81 -16.87
CA ASP A 110 15.02 11.89 -18.01
C ASP A 110 14.35 12.45 -19.28
N GLY A 111 13.65 13.59 -19.16
CA GLY A 111 12.97 14.27 -20.27
C GLY A 111 11.47 14.00 -20.33
N HIS A 112 10.95 13.15 -19.45
CA HIS A 112 9.54 12.95 -19.18
C HIS A 112 9.13 13.73 -17.93
N LYS A 113 7.83 13.94 -17.74
CA LYS A 113 7.31 14.73 -16.62
C LYS A 113 6.28 13.94 -15.86
N GLY A 114 6.31 14.03 -14.54
CA GLY A 114 5.25 13.49 -13.70
C GLY A 114 3.89 14.14 -14.02
N PRO A 115 2.78 13.38 -14.05
CA PRO A 115 1.46 13.93 -14.29
C PRO A 115 1.05 14.88 -13.16
N VAL A 116 0.22 15.87 -13.50
CA VAL A 116 -0.39 16.74 -12.49
C VAL A 116 -1.29 15.93 -11.54
N PRO A 117 -1.40 16.33 -10.26
CA PRO A 117 -2.18 15.58 -9.26
C PRO A 117 -3.60 15.26 -9.75
N GLY A 118 -4.00 13.99 -9.60
CA GLY A 118 -5.33 13.50 -9.97
C GLY A 118 -5.47 12.98 -11.40
N HIS A 119 -4.39 12.96 -12.19
CA HIS A 119 -4.35 12.33 -13.52
C HIS A 119 -3.40 11.14 -13.53
N ALA A 120 -3.67 10.13 -14.35
CA ALA A 120 -2.68 9.10 -14.62
C ALA A 120 -1.67 9.61 -15.67
N PRO A 121 -0.44 9.06 -15.68
CA PRO A 121 0.55 9.37 -16.71
C PRO A 121 -0.01 9.15 -18.11
N GLY A 122 0.14 10.15 -18.98
CA GLY A 122 -0.29 10.09 -20.38
C GLY A 122 -1.79 10.31 -20.63
N ASP A 123 -2.60 10.50 -19.58
CA ASP A 123 -4.02 10.84 -19.74
C ASP A 123 -4.20 12.23 -20.37
N LEU A 124 -5.37 12.48 -20.98
CA LEU A 124 -5.72 13.82 -21.45
C LEU A 124 -5.73 14.81 -20.27
N GLY A 125 -4.92 15.87 -20.34
CA GLY A 125 -4.79 16.87 -19.28
C GLY A 125 -3.80 16.51 -18.17
N SER A 126 -3.14 15.35 -18.24
CA SER A 126 -2.08 14.94 -17.31
C SER A 126 -0.87 15.87 -17.35
N CYS A 127 -0.58 16.45 -18.52
CA CYS A 127 0.58 17.30 -18.78
C CYS A 127 1.94 16.64 -18.52
N GLY A 128 1.94 15.32 -18.30
CA GLY A 128 3.09 14.49 -17.99
C GLY A 128 2.75 13.03 -18.27
N ASP A 129 3.73 12.30 -18.78
CA ASP A 129 3.62 10.91 -19.21
C ASP A 129 4.48 9.95 -18.37
N ASP A 130 5.24 10.47 -17.41
CA ASP A 130 6.10 9.72 -16.52
C ASP A 130 5.31 9.05 -15.38
N CYS A 131 5.54 7.75 -15.17
CA CYS A 131 4.89 6.98 -14.12
C CYS A 131 5.62 7.02 -12.76
N ASP A 132 6.91 7.34 -12.73
CA ASP A 132 7.70 7.59 -11.53
C ASP A 132 8.75 8.66 -11.82
N ASP A 133 8.30 9.92 -11.76
CA ASP A 133 9.11 11.14 -11.96
C ASP A 133 10.24 11.32 -10.93
N THR A 134 10.47 10.34 -10.06
CA THR A 134 11.64 10.28 -9.18
C THR A 134 12.70 9.28 -9.64
N ASN A 135 12.46 8.56 -10.73
CA ASN A 135 13.28 7.49 -11.26
C ASN A 135 13.46 7.63 -12.78
N ALA A 136 14.63 8.12 -13.19
CA ALA A 136 15.01 8.33 -14.60
C ALA A 136 15.04 7.07 -15.49
N ALA A 137 14.75 5.89 -14.93
CA ALA A 137 14.55 4.66 -15.66
C ALA A 137 13.06 4.31 -15.87
N ALA A 138 12.11 5.14 -15.43
CA ALA A 138 10.69 4.84 -15.40
C ALA A 138 9.89 5.82 -16.28
N PHE A 139 10.01 5.67 -17.60
CA PHE A 139 9.36 6.55 -18.56
C PHE A 139 8.73 5.78 -19.73
N PRO A 140 7.73 6.35 -20.41
CA PRO A 140 7.00 5.68 -21.49
C PRO A 140 7.88 5.03 -22.56
N GLY A 141 7.76 3.71 -22.69
CA GLY A 141 8.43 2.91 -23.72
C GLY A 141 9.92 2.68 -23.47
N ASN A 142 10.42 2.90 -22.25
CA ASN A 142 11.76 2.46 -21.86
C ASN A 142 11.88 0.93 -21.91
N LYS A 143 13.10 0.42 -21.66
CA LYS A 143 13.33 -1.02 -21.52
C LYS A 143 13.16 -1.45 -20.06
N GLU A 144 12.37 -2.49 -19.83
CA GLU A 144 12.29 -3.20 -18.56
C GLU A 144 13.65 -3.72 -18.08
N ILE A 145 13.97 -3.39 -16.83
CA ILE A 145 15.06 -3.96 -16.06
C ILE A 145 14.46 -4.56 -14.80
N CYS A 146 15.04 -5.65 -14.32
CA CYS A 146 14.63 -6.25 -13.06
C CYS A 146 14.96 -5.32 -11.90
N ASP A 147 14.05 -4.39 -11.58
CA ASP A 147 14.18 -3.47 -10.45
C ASP A 147 12.90 -3.37 -9.61
N GLY A 148 11.82 -4.02 -10.04
CA GLY A 148 10.52 -3.94 -9.39
C GLY A 148 9.77 -2.64 -9.68
N VAL A 149 10.23 -1.88 -10.67
CA VAL A 149 9.59 -0.67 -11.21
C VAL A 149 9.00 -1.00 -12.58
N ASP A 150 7.97 -0.26 -12.97
CA ASP A 150 7.37 -0.27 -14.31
C ASP A 150 8.21 0.69 -15.16
N ASN A 151 9.32 0.21 -15.73
CA ASN A 151 10.31 1.07 -16.36
C ASN A 151 9.77 1.73 -17.64
N ASP A 152 8.87 1.06 -18.35
CA ASP A 152 8.30 1.53 -19.61
C ASP A 152 6.92 2.21 -19.45
N CYS A 153 6.45 2.38 -18.22
CA CYS A 153 5.16 2.97 -17.84
C CYS A 153 3.94 2.32 -18.50
N ASN A 154 4.01 1.04 -18.86
CA ASN A 154 2.90 0.30 -19.44
C ASN A 154 1.94 -0.27 -18.36
N LYS A 155 2.20 0.02 -17.08
CA LYS A 155 1.45 -0.42 -15.89
C LYS A 155 1.76 -1.85 -15.46
N VAL A 156 2.83 -2.45 -15.99
CA VAL A 156 3.29 -3.81 -15.73
C VAL A 156 4.75 -3.76 -15.29
N VAL A 157 4.99 -4.13 -14.03
CA VAL A 157 6.34 -4.19 -13.48
C VAL A 157 7.11 -5.38 -14.07
N ASP A 158 8.36 -5.15 -14.48
CA ASP A 158 9.30 -6.13 -15.01
C ASP A 158 8.67 -6.99 -16.13
N ASP A 159 7.99 -6.38 -17.11
CA ASP A 159 7.32 -7.15 -18.16
C ASP A 159 8.31 -7.94 -19.04
N GLY A 160 7.88 -9.15 -19.43
CA GLY A 160 8.75 -10.10 -20.11
C GLY A 160 9.88 -10.68 -19.25
N ALA A 161 10.00 -10.32 -17.97
CA ALA A 161 10.95 -10.94 -17.06
C ALA A 161 10.67 -12.43 -16.86
N THR A 162 11.72 -13.17 -16.58
CA THR A 162 11.67 -14.58 -16.17
C THR A 162 12.36 -14.73 -14.83
N PHE A 163 11.87 -15.68 -14.02
CA PHE A 163 12.40 -15.94 -12.69
C PHE A 163 13.07 -17.30 -12.67
N VAL A 164 14.39 -17.30 -12.47
CA VAL A 164 15.22 -18.52 -12.49
C VAL A 164 15.84 -18.76 -11.11
N PRO A 165 16.01 -20.01 -10.67
CA PRO A 165 16.68 -20.27 -9.40
C PRO A 165 18.07 -19.65 -9.41
N ALA A 166 18.38 -18.89 -8.36
CA ALA A 166 19.72 -18.34 -8.21
C ALA A 166 20.73 -19.49 -8.08
N ASN A 167 21.92 -19.29 -8.63
CA ASN A 167 23.03 -20.25 -8.47
C ASN A 167 23.62 -20.16 -7.05
N GLN A 168 22.84 -20.53 -6.05
CA GLN A 168 23.21 -20.58 -4.64
C GLN A 168 22.60 -21.81 -3.97
N THR A 169 23.22 -22.25 -2.88
CA THR A 169 22.67 -23.30 -2.04
C THR A 169 21.59 -22.73 -1.13
N ASP A 170 20.51 -23.48 -0.91
CA ASP A 170 19.48 -23.09 0.05
C ASP A 170 20.07 -22.97 1.47
N VAL A 171 19.61 -21.98 2.22
CA VAL A 171 20.13 -21.63 3.55
C VAL A 171 19.16 -22.10 4.62
N GLN A 172 19.60 -22.91 5.59
CA GLN A 172 18.79 -23.23 6.76
C GLN A 172 18.66 -22.00 7.69
N VAL A 173 17.43 -21.53 7.85
CA VAL A 173 17.06 -20.33 8.59
C VAL A 173 16.94 -20.61 10.07
N ASP A 174 16.31 -21.72 10.44
CA ASP A 174 16.15 -22.13 11.83
C ASP A 174 17.45 -22.69 12.43
N GLY A 175 17.35 -23.14 13.69
CA GLY A 175 18.44 -23.80 14.41
C GLY A 175 18.50 -25.30 14.12
N ASP A 176 19.29 -26.02 14.94
CA ASP A 176 19.44 -27.48 14.81
C ASP A 176 18.24 -28.26 15.38
N ASP A 177 17.40 -27.63 16.18
CA ASP A 177 16.27 -28.25 16.86
C ASP A 177 15.03 -28.35 15.94
N ALA A 178 14.73 -29.55 15.47
CA ALA A 178 13.49 -29.88 14.77
C ALA A 178 12.38 -30.36 15.74
N PRO A 179 11.09 -30.23 15.38
CA PRO A 179 10.58 -29.63 14.14
C PRO A 179 10.50 -28.10 14.20
N ALA A 180 10.60 -27.50 13.01
CA ALA A 180 10.33 -26.10 12.71
C ALA A 180 9.49 -25.96 11.42
N GLY A 181 8.85 -24.81 11.23
CA GLY A 181 8.06 -24.52 10.05
C GLY A 181 7.96 -23.03 9.73
N PRO A 182 7.89 -22.67 8.42
CA PRO A 182 7.81 -21.28 7.99
C PRO A 182 6.47 -20.66 8.39
N ALA A 183 6.48 -19.35 8.66
CA ALA A 183 5.28 -18.61 9.04
C ALA A 183 5.10 -17.27 8.28
N GLY A 184 6.19 -16.62 7.87
CA GLY A 184 6.12 -15.39 7.07
C GLY A 184 7.47 -14.98 6.52
N LEU A 185 7.48 -14.25 5.41
CA LEU A 185 8.68 -13.65 4.82
C LEU A 185 8.33 -12.27 4.31
N ALA A 186 9.12 -11.26 4.67
CA ALA A 186 8.96 -9.93 4.11
C ALA A 186 10.32 -9.28 3.87
N TYR A 187 10.46 -8.68 2.70
CA TYR A 187 11.60 -7.86 2.35
C TYR A 187 11.45 -6.43 2.87
N SER A 188 12.58 -5.87 3.30
CA SER A 188 12.73 -4.45 3.58
C SER A 188 13.79 -3.87 2.67
N ASN A 189 13.56 -2.67 2.14
CA ASN A 189 14.60 -1.85 1.50
C ASN A 189 15.57 -1.20 2.52
N SER A 190 15.59 -1.67 3.77
CA SER A 190 16.47 -1.16 4.81
C SER A 190 17.91 -1.59 4.55
N THR A 191 18.88 -0.72 4.84
CA THR A 191 20.30 -1.08 4.78
C THR A 191 20.71 -2.11 5.85
N LYS A 192 19.83 -2.39 6.82
CA LYS A 192 20.09 -3.30 7.94
C LYS A 192 19.67 -4.74 7.66
N THR A 193 18.66 -4.96 6.81
CA THR A 193 18.05 -6.26 6.52
C THR A 193 17.63 -6.36 5.07
N GLY A 194 17.90 -7.50 4.42
CA GLY A 194 17.24 -7.84 3.17
C GLY A 194 15.84 -8.35 3.47
N TYR A 195 15.76 -9.52 4.10
CA TYR A 195 14.49 -10.14 4.49
C TYR A 195 14.38 -10.30 6.00
N MET A 196 13.15 -10.38 6.49
CA MET A 196 12.82 -10.93 7.79
C MET A 196 12.01 -12.21 7.59
N ALA A 197 12.54 -13.33 8.09
CA ALA A 197 11.87 -14.63 8.05
C ALA A 197 11.24 -14.93 9.41
N GLY A 198 9.92 -15.03 9.46
CA GLY A 198 9.14 -15.50 10.60
C GLY A 198 8.93 -17.01 10.52
N TYR A 199 9.15 -17.71 11.63
CA TYR A 199 8.98 -19.15 11.70
C TYR A 199 8.66 -19.60 13.13
N TRP A 200 8.13 -20.82 13.27
CA TRP A 200 8.05 -21.49 14.56
C TRP A 200 9.08 -22.61 14.63
N GLY A 201 9.63 -22.87 15.82
CA GLY A 201 10.66 -23.89 16.03
C GLY A 201 10.61 -24.46 17.45
N THR A 202 11.30 -25.58 17.67
CA THR A 202 11.36 -26.24 18.97
C THR A 202 12.55 -25.71 19.77
N LEU A 203 12.33 -25.35 21.03
CA LEU A 203 13.37 -24.98 21.98
C LEU A 203 13.03 -25.55 23.35
N ALA A 204 13.96 -26.31 23.95
CA ALA A 204 13.78 -26.94 25.26
C ALA A 204 12.48 -27.78 25.39
N GLY A 205 12.07 -28.46 24.31
CA GLY A 205 10.89 -29.34 24.26
C GLY A 205 9.55 -28.62 24.11
N LYS A 206 9.57 -27.31 23.80
CA LYS A 206 8.39 -26.47 23.58
C LYS A 206 8.51 -25.71 22.28
N THR A 207 7.39 -25.37 21.65
CA THR A 207 7.39 -24.60 20.40
C THR A 207 7.40 -23.11 20.71
N HIS A 208 8.19 -22.35 19.94
CA HIS A 208 8.30 -20.91 20.06
C HIS A 208 8.22 -20.27 18.67
N SER A 209 7.73 -19.04 18.59
CA SER A 209 7.85 -18.22 17.39
C SER A 209 9.16 -17.43 17.42
N PHE A 210 9.78 -17.34 16.25
CA PHE A 210 11.06 -16.68 16.01
C PHE A 210 10.97 -15.78 14.78
N ALA A 211 11.90 -14.83 14.70
CA ALA A 211 12.20 -14.08 13.50
C ALA A 211 13.70 -14.10 13.24
N GLN A 212 14.12 -14.23 11.99
CA GLN A 212 15.53 -14.18 11.60
C GLN A 212 15.71 -13.15 10.49
N ALA A 213 16.57 -12.17 10.76
CA ALA A 213 17.06 -11.23 9.76
C ALA A 213 17.97 -11.96 8.76
N LEU A 214 17.74 -11.76 7.48
CA LEU A 214 18.50 -12.34 6.37
C LEU A 214 19.04 -11.23 5.47
N SER A 215 20.22 -11.43 4.90
CA SER A 215 20.72 -10.62 3.79
C SER A 215 19.86 -10.83 2.54
N VAL A 216 20.09 -10.03 1.51
CA VAL A 216 19.40 -10.18 0.21
C VAL A 216 19.72 -11.51 -0.49
N THR A 217 20.84 -12.16 -0.14
CA THR A 217 21.20 -13.49 -0.63
C THR A 217 20.70 -14.62 0.28
N GLY A 218 20.14 -14.30 1.45
CA GLY A 218 19.62 -15.26 2.43
C GLY A 218 20.56 -15.57 3.59
N GLU A 219 21.73 -14.92 3.70
CA GLU A 219 22.66 -15.16 4.80
C GLU A 219 22.08 -14.63 6.12
N LYS A 220 22.19 -15.41 7.21
CA LYS A 220 21.68 -15.00 8.53
C LYS A 220 22.44 -13.78 9.06
N ILE A 221 21.71 -12.71 9.37
CA ILE A 221 22.23 -11.50 10.01
C ILE A 221 21.93 -11.57 11.51
N GLY A 222 22.97 -11.83 12.30
CA GLY A 222 22.84 -11.95 13.75
C GLY A 222 22.07 -13.21 14.20
N PRO A 223 21.87 -13.38 15.52
CA PRO A 223 21.10 -14.50 16.07
C PRO A 223 19.61 -14.35 15.78
N ALA A 224 18.89 -15.48 15.77
CA ALA A 224 17.44 -15.48 15.70
C ALA A 224 16.83 -14.71 16.89
N ILE A 225 15.80 -13.93 16.58
CA ILE A 225 15.00 -13.17 17.54
C ILE A 225 13.94 -14.13 18.06
N GLN A 226 14.04 -14.49 19.34
CA GLN A 226 12.98 -15.26 20.00
C GLN A 226 11.78 -14.34 20.27
N VAL A 227 10.75 -14.42 19.42
CA VAL A 227 9.53 -13.60 19.55
C VAL A 227 8.76 -14.02 20.79
N THR A 228 8.74 -15.30 21.14
CA THR A 228 8.09 -15.77 22.37
C THR A 228 9.11 -16.09 23.44
N LEU A 229 9.30 -15.17 24.38
CA LEU A 229 10.25 -15.32 25.51
C LEU A 229 9.72 -16.19 26.64
N VAL A 230 8.40 -16.45 26.66
CA VAL A 230 7.77 -17.33 27.63
C VAL A 230 7.86 -18.76 27.11
N ASN A 231 8.21 -19.69 27.98
CA ASN A 231 8.21 -21.12 27.68
C ASN A 231 6.77 -21.67 27.69
N ALA A 232 6.07 -21.41 26.59
CA ALA A 232 4.71 -21.84 26.34
C ALA A 232 4.63 -22.32 24.90
N ASP A 233 3.78 -23.31 24.63
CA ASP A 233 3.56 -23.80 23.28
C ASP A 233 3.03 -22.64 22.41
N ALA A 234 3.87 -22.12 21.52
CA ALA A 234 3.55 -21.05 20.60
C ALA A 234 3.91 -21.45 19.16
N SER A 235 3.16 -20.93 18.20
CA SER A 235 3.37 -21.19 16.78
C SER A 235 2.92 -20.01 15.92
N GLY A 236 3.25 -20.06 14.63
CA GLY A 236 3.03 -18.95 13.72
C GLY A 236 4.21 -17.98 13.74
N GLY A 237 3.94 -16.70 13.48
CA GLY A 237 4.96 -15.71 13.11
C GLY A 237 4.72 -15.12 11.73
N ALA A 238 3.47 -15.06 11.29
CA ALA A 238 3.10 -14.33 10.07
C ALA A 238 3.50 -12.86 10.26
N LEU A 239 4.15 -12.28 9.25
CA LEU A 239 4.69 -10.94 9.34
C LEU A 239 4.50 -10.14 8.06
N VAL A 240 4.47 -8.82 8.20
CA VAL A 240 4.34 -7.86 7.10
C VAL A 240 5.27 -6.68 7.34
N TRP A 241 5.86 -6.14 6.27
CA TRP A 241 6.66 -4.92 6.29
C TRP A 241 5.78 -3.68 6.07
N THR A 242 5.99 -2.62 6.84
CA THR A 242 5.21 -1.37 6.76
C THR A 242 5.88 -0.24 6.01
N GLY A 243 7.16 -0.40 5.62
CA GLY A 243 8.00 0.68 5.11
C GLY A 243 9.13 1.07 6.07
N ASP A 244 8.96 0.85 7.38
CA ASP A 244 10.00 1.16 8.38
C ASP A 244 10.11 0.17 9.55
N ARG A 245 9.11 -0.71 9.73
CA ARG A 245 9.11 -1.79 10.72
C ARG A 245 8.30 -3.00 10.23
N TYR A 246 8.46 -4.14 10.88
CA TYR A 246 7.65 -5.33 10.69
C TYR A 246 6.54 -5.41 11.73
N GLY A 247 5.34 -5.85 11.35
CA GLY A 247 4.34 -6.35 12.29
C GLY A 247 4.33 -7.87 12.26
N ILE A 248 4.28 -8.53 13.41
CA ILE A 248 4.29 -9.99 13.52
C ILE A 248 3.20 -10.49 14.47
N ALA A 249 2.46 -11.52 14.06
CA ALA A 249 1.40 -12.14 14.84
C ALA A 249 1.63 -13.66 15.02
N TRP A 250 1.26 -14.18 16.19
CA TRP A 250 1.44 -15.59 16.55
C TRP A 250 0.37 -16.04 17.56
N ASN A 251 0.15 -17.35 17.67
CA ASN A 251 -0.68 -17.93 18.73
C ASN A 251 0.22 -18.50 19.84
N ASP A 252 -0.18 -18.31 21.11
CA ASP A 252 0.65 -18.62 22.27
C ASP A 252 -0.19 -19.06 23.47
N ARG A 253 0.25 -20.14 24.13
CA ARG A 253 -0.44 -20.75 25.27
C ARG A 253 0.01 -20.25 26.64
N ARG A 254 0.77 -19.15 26.73
CA ARG A 254 1.32 -18.60 27.99
C ARG A 254 0.25 -18.27 29.04
N ASN A 255 -1.01 -18.13 28.62
CA ASN A 255 -2.13 -17.79 29.48
C ASN A 255 -3.16 -18.93 29.64
N GLY A 256 -2.80 -20.17 29.34
CA GLY A 256 -3.62 -21.37 29.57
C GLY A 256 -4.19 -21.95 28.27
N ASP A 257 -4.90 -21.12 27.52
CA ASP A 257 -5.41 -21.42 26.18
C ASP A 257 -4.58 -20.72 25.10
N TYR A 258 -4.74 -21.13 23.84
CA TYR A 258 -4.08 -20.47 22.72
C TYR A 258 -4.75 -19.12 22.47
N GLU A 259 -3.95 -18.06 22.53
CA GLU A 259 -4.41 -16.70 22.31
C GLU A 259 -3.52 -16.03 21.26
N ILE A 260 -4.08 -15.06 20.54
CA ILE A 260 -3.33 -14.30 19.54
C ILE A 260 -2.54 -13.19 20.24
N TYR A 261 -1.29 -13.07 19.85
CA TYR A 261 -0.40 -12.00 20.26
C TYR A 261 0.20 -11.31 19.05
N PHE A 262 0.63 -10.08 19.27
CA PHE A 262 1.24 -9.24 18.27
C PHE A 262 2.41 -8.43 18.83
N ASN A 263 3.37 -8.14 17.96
CA ASN A 263 4.45 -7.20 18.24
C ASN A 263 4.87 -6.49 16.94
N GLN A 264 5.60 -5.39 17.09
CA GLN A 264 6.29 -4.73 15.99
C GLN A 264 7.79 -4.89 16.18
N ILE A 265 8.49 -5.27 15.10
CA ILE A 265 9.94 -5.51 15.11
C ILE A 265 10.60 -4.45 14.23
N GLY A 266 11.60 -3.75 14.75
CA GLY A 266 12.41 -2.80 13.99
C GLY A 266 13.25 -3.49 12.91
N PRO A 267 13.82 -2.75 11.96
CA PRO A 267 14.63 -3.33 10.88
C PRO A 267 15.91 -4.01 11.38
N ASP A 268 16.34 -3.74 12.60
CA ASP A 268 17.47 -4.42 13.25
C ASP A 268 17.05 -5.68 14.03
N GLY A 269 15.79 -6.10 13.94
CA GLY A 269 15.29 -7.26 14.65
C GLY A 269 14.89 -7.01 16.10
N THR A 270 14.92 -5.76 16.57
CA THR A 270 14.52 -5.44 17.95
C THR A 270 13.00 -5.32 18.09
N LYS A 271 12.43 -5.83 19.17
CA LYS A 271 11.02 -5.56 19.50
C LYS A 271 10.84 -4.10 19.89
N LEU A 272 9.86 -3.43 19.29
CA LEU A 272 9.57 -2.02 19.54
C LEU A 272 8.63 -1.83 20.73
N TYR A 273 7.82 -2.83 21.06
CA TYR A 273 6.83 -2.79 22.13
C TYR A 273 6.84 -4.08 22.96
N PRO A 274 6.22 -4.10 24.15
CA PRO A 274 5.82 -5.34 24.81
C PRO A 274 4.85 -6.16 23.96
N ASP A 275 4.75 -7.47 24.23
CA ASP A 275 3.79 -8.34 23.53
C ASP A 275 2.36 -7.88 23.82
N LEU A 276 1.62 -7.55 22.77
CA LEU A 276 0.22 -7.19 22.85
C LEU A 276 -0.62 -8.46 22.76
N ARG A 277 -1.38 -8.79 23.80
CA ARG A 277 -2.40 -9.84 23.76
C ARG A 277 -3.63 -9.31 23.03
N ILE A 278 -4.00 -9.92 21.92
CA ILE A 278 -5.14 -9.52 21.08
C ILE A 278 -6.44 -10.18 21.55
N THR A 279 -6.36 -11.45 21.94
CA THR A 279 -7.52 -12.23 22.37
C THR A 279 -7.41 -12.61 23.83
N ALA A 280 -8.54 -12.60 24.53
CA ALA A 280 -8.71 -13.15 25.86
C ALA A 280 -10.05 -13.88 25.89
N ALA A 281 -10.08 -15.06 25.28
CA ALA A 281 -11.30 -15.75 24.92
C ALA A 281 -11.42 -17.10 25.63
N ASP A 282 -12.66 -17.54 25.87
CA ASP A 282 -12.95 -18.87 26.41
C ASP A 282 -12.82 -19.91 25.29
N GLY A 283 -11.59 -20.24 24.87
CA GLY A 283 -11.33 -21.11 23.73
C GLY A 283 -9.94 -20.91 23.12
N PHE A 284 -9.67 -21.62 22.03
CA PHE A 284 -8.47 -21.49 21.22
C PHE A 284 -8.66 -20.45 20.11
N SER A 285 -7.74 -19.48 20.09
CA SER A 285 -7.50 -18.59 18.97
C SER A 285 -6.22 -19.03 18.24
N LEU A 286 -6.33 -19.38 16.96
CA LEU A 286 -5.28 -20.04 16.18
C LEU A 286 -5.07 -19.41 14.80
N TYR A 287 -3.95 -19.79 14.17
CA TYR A 287 -3.55 -19.41 12.81
C TYR A 287 -3.75 -17.93 12.45
N PRO A 288 -3.14 -16.99 13.19
CA PRO A 288 -3.26 -15.59 12.85
C PRO A 288 -2.57 -15.28 11.52
N GLN A 289 -3.21 -14.46 10.70
CA GLN A 289 -2.63 -13.80 9.53
C GLN A 289 -2.62 -12.29 9.77
N VAL A 290 -1.65 -11.59 9.19
CA VAL A 290 -1.50 -10.13 9.34
C VAL A 290 -1.31 -9.46 8.00
N ALA A 291 -2.03 -8.37 7.78
CA ALA A 291 -1.83 -7.43 6.67
C ALA A 291 -1.71 -6.00 7.20
N PHE A 292 -1.21 -5.09 6.37
CA PHE A 292 -1.08 -3.68 6.70
C PHE A 292 -1.74 -2.83 5.62
N ASN A 293 -2.60 -1.88 6.01
CA ASN A 293 -3.33 -1.03 5.06
C ASN A 293 -2.81 0.41 4.96
N GLY A 294 -1.57 0.65 5.40
CA GLY A 294 -0.97 1.99 5.47
C GLY A 294 -1.24 2.73 6.79
N LEU A 295 -2.28 2.32 7.55
CA LEU A 295 -2.65 2.96 8.83
C LEU A 295 -2.69 1.98 10.00
N TYR A 296 -3.21 0.78 9.77
CA TYR A 296 -3.43 -0.25 10.78
C TYR A 296 -2.86 -1.59 10.34
N PHE A 297 -2.37 -2.35 11.31
CA PHE A 297 -2.25 -3.80 11.15
C PHE A 297 -3.65 -4.42 11.28
N LEU A 298 -4.02 -5.21 10.29
CA LEU A 298 -5.26 -5.98 10.25
C LEU A 298 -4.89 -7.43 10.52
N ILE A 299 -5.40 -7.99 11.61
CA ILE A 299 -5.06 -9.34 12.05
C ILE A 299 -6.34 -10.16 12.01
N VAL A 300 -6.33 -11.29 11.31
CA VAL A 300 -7.44 -12.25 11.26
C VAL A 300 -7.00 -13.59 11.83
N TRP A 301 -7.89 -14.32 12.47
CA TRP A 301 -7.61 -15.62 13.09
C TRP A 301 -8.87 -16.48 13.16
N GLU A 302 -8.70 -17.79 13.40
CA GLU A 302 -9.79 -18.69 13.74
C GLU A 302 -9.95 -18.80 15.25
N ASP A 303 -11.19 -18.87 15.72
CA ASP A 303 -11.51 -18.74 17.14
C ASP A 303 -12.72 -19.58 17.53
N ASP A 304 -12.57 -20.52 18.46
CA ASP A 304 -13.65 -21.42 18.90
C ASP A 304 -14.36 -20.96 20.18
N ARG A 305 -14.23 -19.67 20.59
CA ARG A 305 -14.83 -19.14 21.83
C ARG A 305 -16.34 -19.31 21.98
N GLU A 306 -17.03 -19.61 20.88
CA GLU A 306 -18.47 -19.86 20.82
C GLU A 306 -18.82 -21.35 20.59
N GLY A 307 -17.86 -22.27 20.78
CA GLY A 307 -18.01 -23.72 20.67
C GLY A 307 -17.78 -24.30 19.27
N ALA A 308 -17.51 -23.47 18.27
CA ALA A 308 -17.07 -23.84 16.92
C ALA A 308 -16.22 -22.72 16.34
N PHE A 309 -15.24 -23.04 15.48
CA PHE A 309 -14.34 -22.02 14.93
C PHE A 309 -15.12 -21.01 14.08
N GLY A 310 -15.01 -19.74 14.42
CA GLY A 310 -15.38 -18.61 13.59
C GLY A 310 -14.14 -17.83 13.17
N VAL A 311 -14.24 -17.07 12.06
CA VAL A 311 -13.20 -16.10 11.70
C VAL A 311 -13.44 -14.80 12.45
N TYR A 312 -12.40 -14.30 13.10
CA TYR A 312 -12.38 -13.03 13.81
C TYR A 312 -11.27 -12.12 13.28
N ALA A 313 -11.38 -10.83 13.62
CA ALA A 313 -10.42 -9.82 13.23
C ALA A 313 -10.23 -8.73 14.28
N GLN A 314 -9.07 -8.08 14.23
CA GLN A 314 -8.70 -6.95 15.09
C GLN A 314 -7.83 -5.97 14.31
N ARG A 315 -8.02 -4.68 14.59
CA ARG A 315 -7.13 -3.61 14.16
C ARG A 315 -6.16 -3.23 15.27
N VAL A 316 -4.90 -3.03 14.90
CA VAL A 316 -3.84 -2.50 15.77
C VAL A 316 -3.22 -1.28 15.11
N ASP A 317 -3.10 -0.16 15.83
CA ASP A 317 -2.45 1.04 15.31
C ASP A 317 -0.91 0.93 15.33
N LEU A 318 -0.23 1.88 14.69
CA LEU A 318 1.24 1.94 14.67
C LEU A 318 1.88 2.18 16.05
N ALA A 319 1.11 2.68 17.03
CA ALA A 319 1.54 2.83 18.42
C ALA A 319 1.37 1.53 19.24
N GLY A 320 0.85 0.46 18.65
CA GLY A 320 0.64 -0.83 19.30
C GLY A 320 -0.63 -0.90 20.15
N ASN A 321 -1.61 -0.04 19.92
CA ASN A 321 -2.90 -0.07 20.62
C ASN A 321 -3.97 -0.81 19.81
N LEU A 322 -4.86 -1.51 20.51
CA LEU A 322 -6.08 -2.09 19.93
C LEU A 322 -7.05 -0.98 19.52
N VAL A 323 -7.58 -1.06 18.31
CA VAL A 323 -8.59 -0.14 17.79
C VAL A 323 -9.94 -0.86 17.67
N GLY A 324 -10.81 -0.63 18.65
CA GLY A 324 -12.08 -1.34 18.80
C GLY A 324 -11.91 -2.74 19.42
N ASP A 325 -13.02 -3.47 19.53
CA ASP A 325 -13.08 -4.84 20.06
C ASP A 325 -12.77 -5.89 18.99
N ASN A 326 -12.56 -7.16 19.40
CA ASN A 326 -12.46 -8.27 18.45
C ASN A 326 -13.78 -8.41 17.68
N LEU A 327 -13.71 -8.43 16.35
CA LEU A 327 -14.88 -8.50 15.47
C LEU A 327 -15.02 -9.91 14.89
N ARG A 328 -16.19 -10.55 15.08
CA ARG A 328 -16.51 -11.80 14.40
C ARG A 328 -16.92 -11.50 12.95
N LEU A 329 -16.13 -11.97 11.99
CA LEU A 329 -16.37 -11.73 10.55
C LEU A 329 -17.42 -12.70 9.98
N THR A 330 -17.42 -13.94 10.46
CA THR A 330 -18.43 -14.94 10.08
C THR A 330 -19.71 -14.70 10.88
N LYS A 331 -20.88 -14.59 10.22
CA LYS A 331 -22.16 -14.25 10.90
C LYS A 331 -23.04 -15.44 11.27
N ILE A 332 -22.70 -16.63 10.81
CA ILE A 332 -23.45 -17.85 11.12
C ILE A 332 -22.61 -18.76 12.02
N TYR A 333 -23.26 -19.67 12.74
CA TYR A 333 -22.58 -20.77 13.41
C TYR A 333 -22.12 -21.80 12.37
N GLY A 334 -20.90 -22.27 12.51
CA GLY A 334 -20.25 -23.19 11.59
C GLY A 334 -18.79 -23.37 11.99
N ASN A 335 -18.06 -24.21 11.25
CA ASN A 335 -16.62 -24.37 11.43
C ASN A 335 -15.90 -23.64 10.30
N PHE A 336 -15.23 -22.53 10.64
CA PHE A 336 -14.53 -21.65 9.72
C PHE A 336 -13.07 -21.53 10.13
N GLU A 337 -12.17 -21.96 9.25
CA GLU A 337 -10.78 -22.26 9.60
C GLU A 337 -9.82 -21.66 8.57
N ALA A 338 -8.54 -21.53 8.96
CA ALA A 338 -7.44 -21.03 8.13
C ALA A 338 -7.77 -19.75 7.34
N PRO A 339 -8.19 -18.66 8.03
CA PRO A 339 -8.48 -17.41 7.35
C PRO A 339 -7.21 -16.76 6.78
N VAL A 340 -7.35 -16.15 5.60
CA VAL A 340 -6.32 -15.33 4.95
C VAL A 340 -6.88 -13.97 4.58
N ILE A 341 -6.04 -12.94 4.58
CA ILE A 341 -6.43 -11.55 4.40
C ILE A 341 -5.59 -10.88 3.31
N ALA A 342 -6.22 -10.04 2.49
CA ALA A 342 -5.53 -9.13 1.56
C ALA A 342 -6.16 -7.74 1.61
N VAL A 343 -5.32 -6.71 1.57
CA VAL A 343 -5.75 -5.31 1.51
C VAL A 343 -5.77 -4.85 0.06
N GLY A 344 -6.93 -4.41 -0.42
CA GLY A 344 -7.10 -3.78 -1.72
C GLY A 344 -7.05 -2.26 -1.65
N THR A 345 -7.35 -1.60 -2.76
CA THR A 345 -7.27 -0.13 -2.86
C THR A 345 -8.30 0.58 -1.98
N HIS A 346 -9.52 0.06 -1.90
CA HIS A 346 -10.65 0.67 -1.19
C HIS A 346 -11.20 -0.19 -0.04
N GLY A 347 -10.64 -1.39 0.19
CA GLY A 347 -11.20 -2.33 1.14
C GLY A 347 -10.26 -3.47 1.49
N VAL A 348 -10.85 -4.49 2.12
CA VAL A 348 -10.14 -5.65 2.64
C VAL A 348 -10.90 -6.89 2.21
N ALA A 349 -10.20 -7.90 1.72
CA ALA A 349 -10.77 -9.20 1.44
C ALA A 349 -10.30 -10.22 2.48
N VAL A 350 -11.19 -11.11 2.88
CA VAL A 350 -10.87 -12.27 3.72
C VAL A 350 -11.43 -13.52 3.05
N ALA A 351 -10.61 -14.57 2.97
CA ALA A 351 -11.02 -15.89 2.52
C ALA A 351 -10.75 -16.93 3.61
N TRP A 352 -11.54 -17.99 3.67
CA TRP A 352 -11.43 -19.03 4.71
C TRP A 352 -11.98 -20.38 4.22
N ASN A 353 -11.60 -21.44 4.92
CA ASN A 353 -12.22 -22.75 4.76
C ASN A 353 -13.52 -22.79 5.57
N GLN A 354 -14.56 -23.41 5.03
CA GLN A 354 -15.72 -23.83 5.79
C GLN A 354 -15.84 -25.34 5.73
N THR A 355 -15.89 -26.00 6.89
CA THR A 355 -16.32 -27.40 6.99
C THR A 355 -17.78 -27.43 7.40
N THR A 356 -18.63 -27.93 6.50
CA THR A 356 -20.09 -28.00 6.75
C THR A 356 -20.44 -29.21 7.63
N PHE A 357 -21.68 -29.25 8.14
CA PHE A 357 -22.17 -30.38 8.92
C PHE A 357 -22.17 -31.73 8.17
N ASN A 358 -22.16 -31.71 6.84
CA ASN A 358 -22.09 -32.91 6.00
C ASN A 358 -20.64 -33.26 5.61
N ASP A 359 -19.64 -32.65 6.26
CA ASP A 359 -18.21 -32.82 5.96
C ASP A 359 -17.81 -32.33 4.56
N GLU A 360 -18.61 -31.43 3.96
CA GLU A 360 -18.21 -30.72 2.74
C GLU A 360 -17.24 -29.58 3.10
N HIS A 361 -16.13 -29.48 2.37
CA HIS A 361 -15.15 -28.41 2.54
C HIS A 361 -15.32 -27.34 1.47
N LYS A 362 -15.34 -26.07 1.86
CA LYS A 362 -15.57 -24.94 0.93
C LYS A 362 -14.56 -23.85 1.13
N ILE A 363 -14.14 -23.21 0.04
CA ILE A 363 -13.45 -21.92 0.13
C ILE A 363 -14.49 -20.81 0.00
N GLN A 364 -14.57 -20.00 1.05
CA GLN A 364 -15.42 -18.81 1.08
C GLN A 364 -14.59 -17.54 1.01
N PHE A 365 -15.22 -16.48 0.51
CA PHE A 365 -14.61 -15.17 0.36
C PHE A 365 -15.62 -14.08 0.70
N GLN A 366 -15.16 -13.00 1.35
CA GLN A 366 -15.96 -11.81 1.58
C GLN A 366 -15.11 -10.55 1.59
N LEU A 367 -15.69 -9.47 1.08
CA LEU A 367 -15.14 -8.12 1.16
C LEU A 367 -15.62 -7.39 2.43
N PHE A 368 -14.75 -6.54 2.93
CA PHE A 368 -14.96 -5.69 4.10
C PHE A 368 -14.44 -4.27 3.81
N THR A 369 -14.98 -3.28 4.51
CA THR A 369 -14.43 -1.93 4.54
C THR A 369 -13.08 -1.91 5.29
N PRO A 370 -12.29 -0.83 5.21
CA PRO A 370 -11.08 -0.67 6.04
C PRO A 370 -11.33 -0.77 7.56
N GLU A 371 -12.57 -0.51 8.00
CA GLU A 371 -13.03 -0.66 9.38
C GLU A 371 -13.45 -2.10 9.74
N LEU A 372 -13.32 -3.04 8.80
CA LEU A 372 -13.74 -4.44 8.91
C LEU A 372 -15.25 -4.65 8.95
N GLU A 373 -16.03 -3.71 8.40
CA GLU A 373 -17.47 -3.89 8.23
C GLU A 373 -17.77 -4.66 6.93
N PRO A 374 -18.70 -5.62 6.91
CA PRO A 374 -19.01 -6.40 5.71
C PRO A 374 -19.43 -5.52 4.52
N ALA A 375 -18.71 -5.66 3.40
CA ALA A 375 -18.91 -4.92 2.17
C ALA A 375 -19.29 -5.86 1.02
N GLY A 376 -20.43 -6.55 1.16
CA GLY A 376 -20.91 -7.51 0.16
C GLY A 376 -21.36 -8.83 0.79
N GLN A 377 -21.75 -9.77 -0.07
CA GLN A 377 -22.17 -11.11 0.36
C GLN A 377 -20.98 -12.06 0.41
N VAL A 378 -21.11 -13.13 1.20
CA VAL A 378 -20.15 -14.24 1.21
C VAL A 378 -20.27 -15.00 -0.12
N LEU A 379 -19.16 -15.20 -0.80
CA LEU A 379 -19.04 -15.99 -2.02
C LEU A 379 -18.54 -17.40 -1.68
N ASP A 380 -19.21 -18.42 -2.24
CA ASP A 380 -18.70 -19.80 -2.26
C ASP A 380 -17.92 -20.01 -3.56
N LEU A 381 -16.60 -20.12 -3.44
CA LEU A 381 -15.69 -20.18 -4.60
C LEU A 381 -15.53 -21.61 -5.13
N THR A 382 -15.65 -22.63 -4.28
CA THR A 382 -15.47 -24.03 -4.70
C THR A 382 -16.74 -24.63 -5.30
N LYS A 383 -17.93 -24.16 -4.89
CA LYS A 383 -19.25 -24.63 -5.35
C LYS A 383 -19.45 -26.15 -5.19
N THR A 384 -18.96 -26.94 -6.15
CA THR A 384 -19.03 -28.41 -6.18
C THR A 384 -17.69 -29.10 -5.87
N LEU A 385 -16.65 -28.32 -5.60
CA LEU A 385 -15.30 -28.76 -5.25
C LEU A 385 -15.11 -28.75 -3.71
N SER A 386 -14.12 -29.48 -3.23
CA SER A 386 -13.76 -29.57 -1.81
C SER A 386 -12.42 -28.89 -1.54
N GLY A 387 -12.40 -27.56 -1.47
CA GLY A 387 -11.14 -26.81 -1.32
C GLY A 387 -10.68 -26.67 0.14
N THR A 388 -9.36 -26.59 0.33
CA THR A 388 -8.74 -26.33 1.64
C THR A 388 -7.48 -25.46 1.55
N PHE A 389 -7.15 -24.79 2.65
CA PHE A 389 -6.02 -23.88 2.86
C PHE A 389 -5.91 -22.81 1.76
N PRO A 390 -6.76 -21.76 1.82
CA PRO A 390 -6.77 -20.74 0.80
C PRO A 390 -5.58 -19.80 0.99
N TYR A 391 -5.11 -19.26 -0.11
CA TYR A 391 -4.20 -18.12 -0.18
C TYR A 391 -4.93 -16.98 -0.88
N LEU A 392 -4.58 -15.75 -0.53
CA LEU A 392 -5.27 -14.57 -1.03
C LEU A 392 -4.28 -13.41 -1.13
N VAL A 393 -4.23 -12.77 -2.30
CA VAL A 393 -3.41 -11.58 -2.54
C VAL A 393 -4.20 -10.54 -3.31
N TRP A 394 -3.85 -9.27 -3.11
CA TRP A 394 -4.34 -8.16 -3.94
C TRP A 394 -3.36 -7.91 -5.08
N ASN A 395 -3.85 -7.99 -6.32
CA ASN A 395 -3.08 -7.79 -7.54
C ASN A 395 -3.59 -6.54 -8.27
N LYS A 396 -3.37 -5.36 -7.66
CA LYS A 396 -3.70 -4.00 -8.13
C LYS A 396 -5.18 -3.67 -8.35
N GLN A 397 -5.94 -4.53 -9.03
CA GLN A 397 -7.36 -4.34 -9.35
C GLN A 397 -8.24 -5.53 -8.98
N SER A 398 -7.63 -6.67 -8.67
CA SER A 398 -8.34 -7.89 -8.34
C SER A 398 -7.70 -8.62 -7.18
N TYR A 399 -8.54 -9.32 -6.43
CA TYR A 399 -8.15 -10.33 -5.48
C TYR A 399 -7.95 -11.66 -6.19
N VAL A 400 -6.78 -12.26 -6.02
CA VAL A 400 -6.47 -13.58 -6.55
C VAL A 400 -6.38 -14.55 -5.39
N THR A 401 -7.14 -15.64 -5.49
CA THR A 401 -7.08 -16.72 -4.51
C THR A 401 -6.68 -18.04 -5.15
N ALA A 402 -5.93 -18.84 -4.41
CA ALA A 402 -5.56 -20.20 -4.77
C ALA A 402 -5.74 -21.13 -3.57
N TRP A 403 -6.08 -22.39 -3.84
CA TRP A 403 -6.29 -23.40 -2.79
C TRP A 403 -5.94 -24.79 -3.29
N PHE A 404 -5.82 -25.72 -2.35
CA PHE A 404 -5.60 -27.14 -2.63
C PHE A 404 -6.95 -27.88 -2.75
N GLU A 405 -7.09 -28.71 -3.79
CA GLU A 405 -8.27 -29.55 -4.03
C GLU A 405 -7.98 -31.05 -3.74
N PRO A 406 -8.34 -31.56 -2.54
CA PRO A 406 -8.17 -32.95 -2.14
C PRO A 406 -8.98 -33.99 -2.89
N ASP A 407 -10.13 -33.66 -3.48
CA ASP A 407 -10.99 -34.68 -4.09
C ASP A 407 -10.60 -35.00 -5.54
N GLU A 408 -9.59 -34.29 -6.09
CA GLU A 408 -9.08 -34.55 -7.42
C GLU A 408 -8.07 -35.71 -7.46
N SER A 409 -8.07 -36.50 -8.54
CA SER A 409 -7.06 -37.52 -8.80
C SER A 409 -6.35 -37.25 -10.13
N PRO A 410 -5.09 -36.77 -10.13
CA PRO A 410 -4.28 -36.40 -8.96
C PRO A 410 -4.69 -35.04 -8.37
N TYR A 411 -4.38 -34.86 -7.09
CA TYR A 411 -4.50 -33.59 -6.35
C TYR A 411 -3.99 -32.39 -7.15
N GLY A 412 -4.78 -31.32 -7.20
CA GLY A 412 -4.50 -30.10 -7.93
C GLY A 412 -4.57 -28.85 -7.09
N VAL A 413 -3.96 -27.78 -7.60
CA VAL A 413 -4.19 -26.42 -7.11
C VAL A 413 -5.20 -25.74 -8.02
N TYR A 414 -6.20 -25.12 -7.42
CA TYR A 414 -7.23 -24.35 -8.09
C TYR A 414 -7.10 -22.88 -7.69
N GLY A 415 -7.72 -21.99 -8.46
CA GLY A 415 -7.87 -20.61 -8.06
C GLY A 415 -8.99 -19.89 -8.79
N SER A 416 -9.26 -18.69 -8.32
CA SER A 416 -10.31 -17.80 -8.80
C SER A 416 -9.86 -16.35 -8.65
N VAL A 417 -10.42 -15.47 -9.48
CA VAL A 417 -10.13 -14.03 -9.45
C VAL A 417 -11.42 -13.28 -9.23
N ILE A 418 -11.38 -12.34 -8.30
CA ILE A 418 -12.49 -11.52 -7.87
C ILE A 418 -12.07 -10.06 -8.03
N ASP A 419 -12.85 -9.24 -8.72
CA ASP A 419 -12.56 -7.80 -8.82
C ASP A 419 -12.83 -7.06 -7.50
N GLU A 420 -12.46 -5.78 -7.45
CA GLU A 420 -12.65 -4.96 -6.25
C GLU A 420 -14.11 -4.80 -5.81
N SER A 421 -15.06 -4.96 -6.74
CA SER A 421 -16.49 -4.88 -6.43
C SER A 421 -17.05 -6.16 -5.81
N GLY A 422 -16.26 -7.25 -5.83
CA GLY A 422 -16.67 -8.57 -5.38
C GLY A 422 -17.25 -9.45 -6.49
N ALA A 423 -17.12 -9.05 -7.76
CA ALA A 423 -17.56 -9.88 -8.88
C ALA A 423 -16.47 -10.90 -9.25
N VAL A 424 -16.85 -12.16 -9.42
CA VAL A 424 -15.93 -13.21 -9.87
C VAL A 424 -15.66 -13.03 -11.36
N THR A 425 -14.47 -12.56 -11.71
CA THR A 425 -14.02 -12.35 -13.09
C THR A 425 -13.45 -13.62 -13.71
N THR A 426 -12.81 -14.46 -12.87
CA THR A 426 -12.35 -15.79 -13.25
C THR A 426 -12.92 -16.80 -12.27
N ALA A 427 -13.83 -17.65 -12.74
CA ALA A 427 -14.39 -18.74 -11.93
C ALA A 427 -13.32 -19.76 -11.54
N ALA A 428 -13.58 -20.52 -10.47
CA ALA A 428 -12.70 -21.59 -10.01
C ALA A 428 -12.30 -22.53 -11.15
N LYS A 429 -10.99 -22.63 -11.39
CA LYS A 429 -10.42 -23.57 -12.37
C LYS A 429 -9.13 -24.17 -11.84
N LYS A 430 -8.78 -25.35 -12.35
CA LYS A 430 -7.50 -25.99 -12.05
C LYS A 430 -6.37 -25.18 -12.68
N ILE A 431 -5.36 -24.83 -11.88
CA ILE A 431 -4.19 -24.06 -12.30
C ILE A 431 -3.02 -24.99 -12.63
N THR A 432 -2.81 -26.05 -11.83
CA THR A 432 -1.69 -26.97 -12.05
C THR A 432 -2.00 -28.00 -13.13
N GLN A 433 -1.01 -28.26 -13.99
CA GLN A 433 -1.12 -29.23 -15.09
C GLN A 433 -0.30 -30.51 -14.83
N SER A 434 0.18 -30.69 -13.60
CA SER A 434 1.01 -31.84 -13.23
C SER A 434 0.25 -33.15 -13.37
N PRO A 435 0.89 -34.22 -13.91
CA PRO A 435 0.32 -35.57 -13.89
C PRO A 435 0.34 -36.19 -12.49
N LYS A 436 0.84 -35.46 -11.48
CA LYS A 436 1.14 -35.91 -10.13
C LYS A 436 0.53 -34.90 -9.13
N ARG A 437 0.78 -35.07 -7.83
CA ARG A 437 0.06 -34.35 -6.78
C ARG A 437 0.67 -32.97 -6.60
N SER A 438 -0.12 -31.91 -6.81
CA SER A 438 0.25 -30.54 -6.46
C SER A 438 -0.48 -30.08 -5.19
N ARG A 439 0.21 -29.40 -4.26
CA ARG A 439 -0.32 -28.91 -2.97
C ARG A 439 0.39 -27.64 -2.50
N TYR A 440 -0.12 -27.06 -1.41
CA TYR A 440 0.49 -25.92 -0.69
C TYR A 440 0.81 -24.73 -1.61
N PRO A 441 -0.21 -24.18 -2.31
CA PRO A 441 0.02 -23.02 -3.16
C PRO A 441 0.42 -21.81 -2.32
N SER A 442 1.08 -20.86 -2.95
CA SER A 442 1.32 -19.51 -2.43
C SER A 442 1.36 -18.56 -3.61
N LEU A 443 1.05 -17.29 -3.35
CA LEU A 443 0.92 -16.26 -4.37
C LEU A 443 1.78 -15.07 -4.00
N LEU A 444 2.43 -14.47 -5.00
CA LEU A 444 3.07 -13.16 -4.91
C LEU A 444 2.46 -12.27 -6.02
N PRO A 445 1.76 -11.19 -5.67
CA PRO A 445 1.18 -10.30 -6.67
C PRO A 445 2.26 -9.44 -7.32
N LEU A 446 2.23 -9.31 -8.65
CA LEU A 446 3.17 -8.51 -9.46
C LEU A 446 2.51 -7.25 -10.05
N GLY A 447 1.24 -7.00 -9.72
CA GLY A 447 0.47 -5.85 -10.17
C GLY A 447 -0.55 -6.21 -11.24
N ASP A 448 -0.13 -6.87 -12.32
CA ASP A 448 -0.98 -7.29 -13.45
C ASP A 448 -1.08 -8.83 -13.57
N ARG A 449 -0.06 -9.51 -13.05
CA ARG A 449 0.11 -10.96 -13.03
C ARG A 449 0.42 -11.45 -11.62
N VAL A 450 0.37 -12.74 -11.41
CA VAL A 450 0.75 -13.36 -10.13
C VAL A 450 1.82 -14.41 -10.35
N MET A 451 2.83 -14.43 -9.49
CA MET A 451 3.70 -15.58 -9.35
C MET A 451 3.03 -16.57 -8.40
N MET A 452 2.76 -17.79 -8.89
CA MET A 452 2.28 -18.88 -8.05
C MET A 452 3.43 -19.84 -7.78
N MET A 453 3.62 -20.20 -6.51
CA MET A 453 4.53 -21.27 -6.10
C MET A 453 3.76 -22.38 -5.39
N TYR A 454 4.18 -23.63 -5.58
CA TYR A 454 3.51 -24.79 -4.98
C TYR A 454 4.45 -25.98 -4.88
N SER A 455 4.06 -26.95 -4.07
CA SER A 455 4.73 -28.24 -3.95
C SER A 455 4.17 -29.26 -4.93
N ASP A 456 5.03 -30.00 -5.62
CA ASP A 456 4.62 -31.08 -6.50
C ASP A 456 5.57 -32.28 -6.43
N ASN A 457 5.04 -33.50 -6.54
CA ASN A 457 5.82 -34.74 -6.48
C ASN A 457 6.03 -35.42 -7.84
N ARG A 458 6.01 -34.65 -8.94
CA ARG A 458 6.12 -35.18 -10.31
C ARG A 458 7.42 -35.88 -10.64
N ASP A 459 8.50 -35.49 -9.99
CA ASP A 459 9.84 -35.94 -10.34
C ASP A 459 10.16 -37.34 -9.80
N ASN A 460 9.21 -37.98 -9.09
CA ASN A 460 9.36 -39.30 -8.45
C ASN A 460 10.65 -39.40 -7.59
N ASN A 461 11.12 -38.28 -7.05
CA ASN A 461 12.02 -38.27 -5.91
C ASN A 461 11.27 -38.74 -4.65
N LYS A 462 11.96 -38.86 -3.52
CA LYS A 462 11.34 -39.41 -2.29
C LYS A 462 10.31 -38.46 -1.65
N GLY A 463 10.00 -37.31 -2.25
CA GLY A 463 9.15 -36.27 -1.67
C GLY A 463 8.57 -35.26 -2.66
N TYR A 464 8.19 -34.09 -2.15
CA TYR A 464 7.72 -32.93 -2.88
C TYR A 464 8.86 -31.96 -3.21
N GLU A 465 8.74 -31.25 -4.33
CA GLU A 465 9.63 -30.14 -4.70
C GLU A 465 8.82 -28.89 -4.97
N LEU A 466 9.44 -27.73 -4.83
CA LEU A 466 8.82 -26.45 -5.13
C LEU A 466 8.92 -26.12 -6.61
N TYR A 467 7.81 -25.63 -7.17
CA TYR A 467 7.71 -25.12 -8.53
C TYR A 467 7.11 -23.73 -8.51
N ALA A 468 7.53 -22.89 -9.46
CA ALA A 468 7.03 -21.55 -9.70
C ALA A 468 6.51 -21.40 -11.13
N ARG A 469 5.45 -20.63 -11.31
CA ARG A 469 4.96 -20.21 -12.64
C ARG A 469 4.20 -18.90 -12.54
N MET A 470 4.37 -18.03 -13.53
CA MET A 470 3.60 -16.80 -13.65
C MET A 470 2.29 -17.01 -14.39
N TYR A 471 1.26 -16.31 -13.95
CA TYR A 471 -0.08 -16.34 -14.51
C TYR A 471 -0.66 -14.93 -14.66
N ASP A 472 -1.42 -14.69 -15.71
CA ASP A 472 -2.14 -13.44 -15.92
C ASP A 472 -3.38 -13.32 -15.01
N ALA A 473 -4.12 -12.22 -15.15
CA ALA A 473 -5.36 -11.96 -14.41
C ALA A 473 -6.51 -12.96 -14.73
N ALA A 474 -6.41 -13.72 -15.82
CA ALA A 474 -7.33 -14.81 -16.14
C ALA A 474 -6.83 -16.17 -15.60
N LEU A 475 -5.72 -16.20 -14.86
CA LEU A 475 -5.01 -17.39 -14.42
C LEU A 475 -4.54 -18.27 -15.58
N GLU A 476 -4.22 -17.68 -16.72
CA GLU A 476 -3.55 -18.35 -17.84
C GLU A 476 -2.03 -18.21 -17.71
N PRO A 477 -1.25 -19.26 -18.03
CA PRO A 477 0.17 -19.24 -17.77
C PRO A 477 0.93 -18.30 -18.71
N LEU A 478 1.77 -17.44 -18.15
CA LEU A 478 2.63 -16.49 -18.87
C LEU A 478 4.07 -16.98 -19.01
N SER A 479 4.52 -17.88 -18.14
CA SER A 479 5.87 -18.43 -18.18
C SER A 479 5.87 -19.95 -18.34
N PRO A 480 7.01 -20.54 -18.74
CA PRO A 480 7.31 -21.92 -18.41
C PRO A 480 7.24 -22.13 -16.89
N GLU A 481 6.99 -23.37 -16.50
CA GLU A 481 7.06 -23.77 -15.10
C GLU A 481 8.51 -24.06 -14.71
N THR A 482 8.95 -23.53 -13.58
CA THR A 482 10.33 -23.58 -13.10
C THR A 482 10.40 -24.36 -11.80
N ARG A 483 11.24 -25.40 -11.75
CA ARG A 483 11.56 -26.08 -10.48
C ARG A 483 12.52 -25.23 -9.65
N ILE A 484 12.25 -25.10 -8.36
CA ILE A 484 13.01 -24.24 -7.43
C ILE A 484 13.96 -25.09 -6.57
N THR A 485 13.48 -26.19 -6.00
CA THR A 485 14.24 -27.03 -5.06
C THR A 485 14.65 -28.36 -5.69
N HIS A 486 15.74 -28.92 -5.19
CA HIS A 486 16.32 -30.18 -5.64
C HIS A 486 16.74 -31.06 -4.45
N ALA A 487 15.84 -31.23 -3.49
CA ALA A 487 16.09 -31.98 -2.26
C ALA A 487 15.85 -33.49 -2.42
N GLU A 488 16.52 -34.29 -1.59
CA GLU A 488 16.21 -35.72 -1.49
C GLU A 488 14.89 -36.01 -0.74
N GLY A 489 14.27 -35.00 -0.12
CA GLY A 489 13.03 -35.11 0.67
C GLY A 489 11.93 -34.12 0.24
N ASP A 490 11.00 -33.80 1.16
CA ASP A 490 9.88 -32.88 0.99
C ASP A 490 10.30 -31.41 1.18
N SER A 491 10.30 -30.64 0.09
CA SER A 491 10.24 -29.18 0.11
C SER A 491 8.78 -28.70 -0.01
N VAL A 492 8.24 -28.09 1.06
CA VAL A 492 6.82 -27.69 1.14
C VAL A 492 6.57 -26.35 1.83
N TYR A 493 5.34 -25.84 1.72
CA TYR A 493 4.91 -24.54 2.28
C TYR A 493 5.77 -23.36 1.82
N PRO A 494 5.89 -23.11 0.49
CA PRO A 494 6.59 -21.93 -0.01
C PRO A 494 5.90 -20.65 0.47
N ILE A 495 6.69 -19.68 0.92
CA ILE A 495 6.26 -18.32 1.26
C ILE A 495 7.17 -17.36 0.48
N PRO A 496 6.70 -16.83 -0.67
CA PRO A 496 7.46 -15.88 -1.46
C PRO A 496 7.38 -14.46 -0.90
N SER A 497 8.43 -13.69 -1.14
CA SER A 497 8.47 -12.23 -0.95
C SER A 497 9.31 -11.64 -2.09
N PHE A 498 8.98 -10.41 -2.50
CA PHE A 498 9.90 -9.60 -3.30
C PHE A 498 11.25 -9.45 -2.63
N GLY A 499 12.29 -9.22 -3.42
CA GLY A 499 13.66 -8.93 -3.03
C GLY A 499 14.17 -7.65 -3.71
N PRO A 500 15.47 -7.34 -3.58
CA PRO A 500 16.04 -6.22 -4.34
C PRO A 500 16.08 -6.57 -5.83
N ALA A 501 16.06 -5.54 -6.69
CA ALA A 501 16.23 -5.71 -8.12
C ALA A 501 15.21 -6.70 -8.75
N GLY A 502 13.96 -6.66 -8.30
CA GLY A 502 12.90 -7.57 -8.77
C GLY A 502 13.05 -9.05 -8.35
N ASP A 503 14.14 -9.48 -7.72
CA ASP A 503 14.34 -10.87 -7.26
C ASP A 503 13.21 -11.34 -6.34
N MET A 504 13.07 -12.66 -6.16
CA MET A 504 12.11 -13.24 -5.20
C MET A 504 12.82 -14.10 -4.18
N GLY A 505 12.65 -13.79 -2.89
CA GLY A 505 13.01 -14.68 -1.79
C GLY A 505 11.90 -15.69 -1.54
N VAL A 506 12.26 -16.92 -1.17
CA VAL A 506 11.31 -17.99 -0.88
C VAL A 506 11.71 -18.68 0.42
N LEU A 507 10.86 -18.58 1.44
CA LEU A 507 10.97 -19.34 2.67
C LEU A 507 10.14 -20.61 2.54
N PHE A 508 10.64 -21.75 3.02
CA PHE A 508 9.93 -23.02 2.90
C PHE A 508 10.37 -24.01 3.97
N ARG A 509 9.61 -25.08 4.14
CA ARG A 509 9.98 -26.22 4.99
C ARG A 509 10.70 -27.26 4.14
N ASP A 510 11.77 -27.82 4.65
CA ASP A 510 12.54 -28.89 4.00
C ASP A 510 13.01 -29.93 5.03
N ASP A 511 13.05 -31.20 4.63
CA ASP A 511 13.47 -32.33 5.46
C ASP A 511 14.72 -33.06 4.93
N ARG A 512 15.50 -32.44 4.02
CA ARG A 512 16.73 -33.01 3.42
C ARG A 512 17.79 -33.47 4.42
N GLN A 513 17.79 -32.93 5.64
CA GLN A 513 18.72 -33.31 6.73
C GLN A 513 18.08 -34.24 7.77
N GLY A 514 16.85 -34.71 7.54
CA GLY A 514 16.02 -35.35 8.55
C GLY A 514 15.38 -34.32 9.49
N GLY A 515 14.18 -34.64 10.00
CA GLY A 515 13.37 -33.66 10.74
C GLY A 515 12.78 -32.58 9.83
N HIS A 516 11.99 -31.67 10.38
CA HIS A 516 11.42 -30.55 9.63
C HIS A 516 12.18 -29.28 9.97
N HIS A 517 12.78 -28.64 8.97
CA HIS A 517 13.55 -27.41 9.11
C HIS A 517 13.06 -26.34 8.15
N VAL A 518 13.43 -25.09 8.40
CA VAL A 518 13.05 -23.94 7.59
C VAL A 518 14.23 -23.50 6.75
N TYR A 519 14.02 -23.42 5.45
CA TYR A 519 15.03 -23.03 4.48
C TYR A 519 14.62 -21.79 3.71
N PHE A 520 15.63 -21.07 3.23
CA PHE A 520 15.50 -19.93 2.34
C PHE A 520 16.22 -20.21 1.03
N THR A 521 15.58 -19.84 -0.08
CA THR A 521 16.17 -19.81 -1.41
C THR A 521 15.72 -18.56 -2.14
N ARG A 522 16.23 -18.31 -3.35
CA ARG A 522 15.80 -17.15 -4.15
C ARG A 522 15.71 -17.45 -5.64
N LEU A 523 14.81 -16.76 -6.31
CA LEU A 523 14.73 -16.68 -7.76
C LEU A 523 15.31 -15.33 -8.20
N GLN A 524 16.24 -15.37 -9.14
CA GLN A 524 16.75 -14.20 -9.83
C GLN A 524 15.77 -13.77 -10.91
N CYS A 525 15.48 -12.47 -10.96
CA CYS A 525 14.78 -11.87 -12.08
C CYS A 525 15.75 -11.71 -13.26
N VAL A 526 15.29 -12.03 -14.47
CA VAL A 526 16.05 -11.91 -15.72
C VAL A 526 15.15 -11.37 -16.83
N THR A 527 15.47 -10.19 -17.37
CA THR A 527 14.80 -9.65 -18.56
C THR A 527 15.55 -10.00 -19.86
N PRO A 528 14.86 -10.04 -21.02
CA PRO A 528 15.50 -10.25 -22.31
C PRO A 528 16.61 -9.22 -22.59
N GLY A 529 17.87 -9.69 -22.64
CA GLY A 529 19.04 -8.87 -22.96
C GLY A 529 19.82 -8.33 -21.76
N GLN A 530 19.66 -8.92 -20.58
CA GLN A 530 20.65 -8.90 -19.49
C GLN A 530 21.54 -10.15 -19.50
#